data_AF-A0A7I8L1T4-F1
#
_entry.id   AF-A0A7I8L1T4-F1
#
_cell.length_a   1.000
_cell.length_b   1.000
_cell.length_c   1.000
_cell.angle_alpha   90.00
_cell.angle_beta   90.00
_cell.angle_gamma   90.00
#
_symmetry.space_group_name_H-M   'P 1'
#
loop_
_entity.id
_entity.type
_entity.pdbx_description
1 polymer ?
#
loop_
_entity_poly.entity_id
_entity_poly.type
_entity_poly.pdbx_seq_one_letter_code
_entity_poly.pdbx_strand_id
1 'polypeptide(L)'
;MEISSFKVPRLSAEERTAKINRYLKKRNMRNFGKKIKYACRKTLADSRPRVRGRFAKSDEFEETTGLRSGHHDDEDDDDVYSMSTQTQEFKVRRAVAETKTHRLVIHSV
;
A
#
# COMPACT_ATOMS: atom_id res chain seq x y z
N MET A 1 6.25 48.19 4.58
CA MET A 1 5.51 47.00 4.10
C MET A 1 4.04 47.26 4.38
N GLU A 2 3.28 47.63 3.35
CA GLU A 2 1.83 47.86 3.47
C GLU A 2 1.14 46.53 3.74
N ILE A 3 0.49 46.42 4.91
CA ILE A 3 -0.37 45.28 5.25
C ILE A 3 -1.58 45.43 4.35
N SER A 4 -1.67 44.62 3.28
CA SER A 4 -2.81 44.66 2.36
C SER A 4 -4.09 44.53 3.18
N SER A 5 -4.82 45.64 3.32
CA SER A 5 -6.09 45.68 4.01
C SER A 5 -7.00 44.70 3.30
N PHE A 6 -7.17 43.50 3.86
CA PHE A 6 -8.16 42.53 3.40
C PHE A 6 -9.51 43.23 3.56
N LYS A 7 -9.97 43.87 2.49
CA LYS A 7 -11.21 44.63 2.46
C LYS A 7 -12.32 43.61 2.61
N VAL A 8 -12.77 43.37 3.85
CA VAL A 8 -13.95 42.56 4.11
C VAL A 8 -15.08 43.17 3.29
N PRO A 9 -15.66 42.44 2.32
CA PRO A 9 -16.76 42.99 1.52
C PRO A 9 -17.84 43.48 2.47
N ARG A 10 -18.41 44.66 2.18
CA ARG A 10 -19.57 45.16 2.93
C ARG A 10 -20.74 44.24 2.61
N LEU A 11 -20.99 43.28 3.49
CA LEU A 11 -22.10 42.33 3.38
C LEU A 11 -23.38 42.96 3.93
N SER A 12 -24.51 42.65 3.30
CA SER A 12 -25.84 43.01 3.82
C SER A 12 -26.11 42.28 5.15
N ALA A 13 -27.08 42.77 5.93
CA ALA A 13 -27.47 42.14 7.19
C ALA A 13 -27.94 40.69 6.99
N GLU A 14 -28.66 40.43 5.90
CA GLU A 14 -29.14 39.11 5.54
C GLU A 14 -27.99 38.15 5.18
N GLU A 15 -27.06 38.59 4.33
CA GLU A 15 -25.90 37.79 3.93
C GLU A 15 -25.01 37.42 5.12
N ARG A 16 -24.84 38.38 6.06
CA ARG A 16 -24.10 38.13 7.30
C ARG A 16 -24.79 37.05 8.13
N THR A 17 -26.09 37.16 8.32
CA THR A 17 -26.90 36.21 9.09
C THR A 17 -26.85 34.82 8.47
N ALA A 18 -26.98 34.72 7.14
CA ALA A 18 -26.86 33.47 6.41
C ALA A 18 -25.48 32.80 6.59
N LYS A 19 -24.39 33.57 6.52
CA LYS A 19 -23.02 33.07 6.74
C LYS A 19 -22.81 32.61 8.19
N ILE A 20 -23.32 33.36 9.17
CA ILE A 20 -23.27 32.99 10.60
C ILE A 20 -24.03 31.69 10.83
N ASN A 21 -25.26 31.58 10.33
CA ASN A 21 -26.08 30.37 10.46
C ASN A 21 -25.40 29.15 9.83
N ARG A 22 -24.82 29.30 8.63
CA ARG A 22 -24.02 28.24 7.99
C ARG A 22 -22.83 27.82 8.85
N TYR A 23 -22.12 28.78 9.45
CA TYR A 23 -21.01 28.52 10.35
C TYR A 23 -21.45 27.76 11.60
N LEU A 24 -22.53 28.21 12.27
CA LEU A 24 -23.04 27.59 13.50
C LEU A 24 -23.50 26.16 13.26
N LYS A 25 -24.27 25.93 12.18
CA LYS A 25 -24.67 24.57 11.74
C LYS A 25 -23.44 23.68 11.53
N LYS A 26 -22.43 24.16 10.79
CA LYS A 26 -21.19 23.42 10.54
C LYS A 26 -20.39 23.19 11.83
N ARG A 27 -20.38 24.16 12.75
CA ARG A 27 -19.67 24.08 14.04
C ARG A 27 -20.27 23.01 14.94
N ASN A 28 -21.60 22.94 15.01
CA ASN A 28 -22.29 21.94 15.82
C ASN A 28 -22.05 20.51 15.30
N MET A 29 -21.89 20.35 13.98
CA MET A 29 -21.66 19.05 13.34
C MET A 29 -20.17 18.70 13.14
N ARG A 30 -19.25 19.33 13.88
CA ARG A 30 -17.82 18.98 13.77
C ARG A 30 -17.56 17.62 14.40
N ASN A 31 -16.78 16.81 13.69
CA ASN A 31 -16.31 15.52 14.21
C ASN A 31 -14.99 15.74 14.97
N PHE A 32 -15.03 15.71 16.30
CA PHE A 32 -13.84 15.79 17.15
C PHE A 32 -13.19 14.44 17.41
N GLY A 33 -13.98 13.36 17.29
CA GLY A 33 -13.46 12.00 17.32
C GLY A 33 -12.56 11.70 16.11
N LYS A 34 -11.64 10.76 16.27
CA LYS A 34 -10.78 10.29 15.17
C LYS A 34 -11.64 9.57 14.13
N LYS A 35 -11.72 10.11 12.91
CA LYS A 35 -12.43 9.49 11.77
C LYS A 35 -11.44 9.03 10.70
N ILE A 36 -11.46 7.74 10.37
CA ILE A 36 -10.71 7.19 9.24
C ILE A 36 -11.55 7.37 7.96
N LYS A 37 -11.12 8.26 7.07
CA LYS A 37 -11.82 8.51 5.80
C LYS A 37 -11.45 7.50 4.70
N TYR A 38 -10.18 7.11 4.65
CA TYR A 38 -9.63 6.22 3.62
C TYR A 38 -9.18 4.91 4.25
N ALA A 39 -10.05 3.89 4.20
CA ALA A 39 -9.79 2.59 4.81
C ALA A 39 -8.52 1.93 4.23
N CYS A 40 -8.37 1.92 2.90
CA CYS A 40 -7.20 1.34 2.24
C CYS A 40 -5.87 1.97 2.68
N ARG A 41 -5.82 3.29 2.87
CA ARG A 41 -4.59 3.96 3.34
C ARG A 41 -4.28 3.61 4.80
N LYS A 42 -5.31 3.36 5.61
CA LYS A 42 -5.14 2.95 7.00
C LYS A 42 -4.56 1.53 7.09
N THR A 43 -5.12 0.57 6.36
CA THR A 43 -4.61 -0.80 6.33
C THR A 43 -3.17 -0.88 5.81
N LEU A 44 -2.84 -0.11 4.78
CA LEU A 44 -1.46 0.02 4.28
C LEU A 44 -0.52 0.65 5.33
N ALA A 45 -0.96 1.67 6.06
CA ALA A 45 -0.14 2.31 7.09
C ALA A 45 0.05 1.46 8.36
N ASP A 46 -0.88 0.54 8.63
CA ASP A 46 -0.84 -0.35 9.79
C ASP A 46 0.03 -1.59 9.54
N SER A 47 0.08 -2.09 8.31
CA SER A 47 0.94 -3.24 7.92
C SER A 47 2.40 -2.89 7.65
N ARG A 48 2.71 -1.61 7.36
CA ARG A 48 4.09 -1.16 7.11
C ARG A 48 4.96 -1.24 8.38
N PRO A 49 6.23 -1.64 8.27
CA PRO A 49 7.15 -1.74 9.40
C PRO A 49 7.44 -0.37 10.01
N ARG A 50 7.55 -0.32 11.35
CA ARG A 50 7.84 0.90 12.10
C ARG A 50 8.90 0.69 13.17
N VAL A 51 9.81 1.65 13.30
CA VAL A 51 10.79 1.75 14.41
C VAL A 51 10.48 3.02 15.20
N ARG A 52 10.17 2.88 16.49
CA ARG A 52 9.79 4.00 17.39
C ARG A 52 8.66 4.89 16.83
N GLY A 53 7.69 4.28 16.14
CA GLY A 53 6.53 4.96 15.54
C GLY A 53 6.76 5.58 14.16
N ARG A 54 7.99 5.61 13.66
CA ARG A 54 8.35 6.08 12.30
C ARG A 54 8.36 4.89 11.35
N PHE A 55 8.00 5.08 10.09
CA PHE A 55 8.19 4.03 9.09
C PHE A 55 9.68 3.76 8.90
N ALA A 56 10.07 2.49 8.89
CA ALA A 56 11.42 2.11 8.53
C ALA A 56 11.68 2.40 7.04
N LYS A 57 12.91 2.77 6.69
CA LYS A 57 13.38 2.75 5.31
C LYS A 57 13.67 1.31 4.90
N SER A 58 13.50 0.99 3.62
CA SER A 58 13.71 -0.37 3.13
C SER A 58 15.09 -0.91 3.51
N ASP A 59 16.12 -0.07 3.40
CA ASP A 59 17.52 -0.46 3.66
C ASP A 59 17.83 -0.67 5.15
N GLU A 60 17.07 -0.04 6.04
CA GLU A 60 17.29 -0.10 7.51
C GLU A 60 16.51 -1.27 8.15
N PHE A 61 15.56 -1.84 7.40
CA PHE A 61 14.74 -2.95 7.90
C PHE A 61 15.47 -4.30 7.82
N GLU A 62 16.42 -4.45 6.88
CA GLU A 62 17.21 -5.68 6.70
C GLU A 62 18.14 -5.99 7.90
N GLU A 63 18.55 -4.98 8.68
CA GLU A 63 19.42 -5.17 9.84
C GLU A 63 18.67 -5.59 11.11
N THR A 64 17.38 -5.27 11.23
CA THR A 64 16.62 -5.46 12.49
C THR A 64 15.73 -6.70 12.50
N THR A 65 15.28 -7.16 11.32
CA THR A 65 14.75 -8.51 11.14
C THR A 65 15.88 -9.33 10.52
N GLY A 66 16.56 -10.18 11.29
CA GLY A 66 17.75 -10.94 10.87
C GLY A 66 17.54 -11.92 9.72
N LEU A 67 17.20 -11.40 8.55
CA LEU A 67 17.21 -12.05 7.24
C LEU A 67 18.13 -11.20 6.38
N ARG A 68 19.43 -11.33 6.64
CA ARG A 68 20.47 -10.82 5.75
C ARG A 68 20.38 -11.60 4.44
N SER A 69 19.95 -10.96 3.36
CA SER A 69 20.34 -11.38 2.01
C SER A 69 21.12 -10.23 1.39
N GLY A 70 22.45 -10.28 1.45
CA GLY A 70 23.28 -9.23 0.88
C GLY A 70 24.71 -9.19 1.42
N HIS A 71 25.45 -10.29 1.29
CA HIS A 71 26.89 -10.21 1.09
C HIS A 71 27.23 -11.19 -0.02
N HIS A 72 27.38 -10.64 -1.22
CA HIS A 72 28.00 -11.31 -2.35
C HIS A 72 29.50 -11.19 -2.11
N ASP A 73 30.06 -12.18 -1.42
CA ASP A 73 31.47 -12.50 -1.57
C ASP A 73 31.56 -13.42 -2.77
N ASP A 74 32.42 -13.07 -3.73
CA ASP A 74 32.74 -13.86 -4.91
C ASP A 74 33.27 -15.24 -4.49
N GLU A 75 32.43 -16.28 -4.54
CA GLU A 75 32.86 -17.68 -4.51
C GLU A 75 32.10 -18.48 -5.58
N ASP A 76 32.86 -19.18 -6.42
CA ASP A 76 32.44 -19.95 -7.60
C ASP A 76 31.31 -20.97 -7.29
N ASP A 77 30.12 -20.82 -7.91
CA ASP A 77 28.97 -21.74 -7.72
C ASP A 77 28.13 -21.89 -9.01
N ASP A 78 28.75 -22.35 -10.11
CA ASP A 78 28.06 -22.62 -11.39
C ASP A 78 27.36 -24.00 -11.46
N ASP A 79 27.54 -24.89 -10.46
CA ASP A 79 27.07 -26.29 -10.54
C ASP A 79 25.66 -26.53 -9.95
N VAL A 80 25.22 -25.76 -8.95
CA VAL A 80 23.90 -25.96 -8.29
C VAL A 80 22.72 -25.52 -9.17
N TYR A 81 22.94 -24.56 -10.06
CA TYR A 81 21.90 -24.06 -10.99
C TYR A 81 21.55 -25.09 -12.08
N SER A 82 22.52 -25.90 -12.50
CA SER A 82 22.34 -26.95 -13.51
C SER A 82 21.48 -28.13 -13.04
N MET A 83 21.67 -28.60 -11.79
CA MET A 83 20.88 -29.70 -11.23
C MET A 83 19.42 -29.32 -10.94
N SER A 84 19.20 -28.08 -10.50
CA SER A 84 17.84 -27.59 -10.18
C SER A 84 17.00 -27.34 -11.42
N THR A 85 17.59 -26.77 -12.49
CA THR A 85 16.92 -26.51 -13.76
C THR A 85 16.52 -27.80 -14.48
N GLN A 86 17.39 -28.81 -14.48
CA GLN A 86 17.09 -30.14 -15.02
C GLN A 86 15.94 -30.80 -14.25
N THR A 87 15.94 -30.71 -12.92
CA THR A 87 14.86 -31.24 -12.07
C THR A 87 13.51 -30.53 -12.32
N GLN A 88 13.52 -29.22 -12.57
CA GLN A 88 12.30 -28.48 -12.90
C GLN A 88 11.76 -28.82 -14.30
N GLU A 89 12.62 -29.03 -15.30
CA GLU A 89 12.20 -29.52 -16.62
C GLU A 89 11.52 -30.89 -16.54
N PHE A 90 12.06 -31.82 -15.75
CA PHE A 90 11.44 -33.14 -15.55
C PHE A 90 10.05 -33.05 -14.89
N LYS A 91 9.86 -32.14 -13.93
CA LYS A 91 8.57 -31.90 -13.28
C LYS A 91 7.55 -31.27 -14.23
N VAL A 92 7.98 -30.31 -15.05
CA VAL A 92 7.12 -29.66 -16.05
C VAL A 92 6.70 -30.66 -17.14
N ARG A 93 7.63 -31.48 -17.65
CA ARG A 93 7.31 -32.52 -18.66
C ARG A 93 6.32 -33.56 -18.12
N ARG A 94 6.44 -33.95 -16.85
CA ARG A 94 5.48 -34.85 -16.18
C ARG A 94 4.07 -34.24 -16.06
N ALA A 95 3.96 -32.97 -15.65
CA ALA A 95 2.66 -32.29 -15.52
C ALA A 95 1.96 -32.06 -16.87
N VAL A 96 2.71 -31.84 -17.95
CA VAL A 96 2.15 -31.70 -19.31
C VAL A 96 1.64 -33.04 -19.86
N ALA A 97 2.26 -34.17 -19.50
CA ALA A 97 1.75 -35.49 -19.84
C ALA A 97 0.43 -35.81 -19.12
N GLU A 98 0.29 -35.39 -17.86
CA GLU A 98 -0.91 -35.61 -17.03
C GLU A 98 -2.12 -34.76 -17.50
N THR A 99 -1.89 -33.64 -18.17
CA THR A 99 -2.97 -32.74 -18.63
C THR A 99 -3.45 -32.99 -20.06
N LYS A 100 -2.72 -33.79 -20.87
CA LYS A 100 -3.14 -34.12 -22.25
C LYS A 100 -4.20 -35.23 -22.33
N THR A 101 -4.49 -35.93 -21.23
CA THR A 101 -5.56 -36.94 -21.14
C THR A 101 -6.88 -36.40 -20.57
N HIS A 102 -6.93 -35.17 -20.03
CA HIS A 102 -8.13 -34.64 -19.34
C HIS A 102 -8.85 -33.49 -20.06
N ARG A 103 -8.41 -33.06 -21.25
CA ARG A 103 -9.08 -32.01 -22.05
C ARG A 103 -10.03 -32.55 -23.14
N LEU A 104 -10.27 -33.87 -23.20
CA LEU A 104 -11.12 -34.50 -24.22
C LEU A 104 -12.40 -35.17 -23.67
N VAL A 105 -12.80 -34.88 -22.42
CA VAL A 105 -14.00 -35.51 -21.79
C VAL A 105 -14.95 -34.47 -21.16
N ILE A 106 -15.05 -33.26 -21.71
CA ILE A 106 -16.06 -32.27 -21.24
C ILE A 106 -16.76 -31.60 -22.43
N HIS A 107 -17.13 -32.39 -23.45
CA HIS A 107 -18.13 -32.02 -24.46
C HIS A 107 -19.01 -33.24 -24.79
N SER A 108 -19.52 -33.92 -23.76
CA SER A 108 -20.64 -34.83 -23.92
C SER A 108 -21.47 -34.84 -22.65
N VAL A 109 -22.77 -34.63 -22.89
CA VAL A 109 -23.93 -34.64 -21.98
C VAL A 109 -24.22 -33.31 -21.29
#